data_AF-A9UJ16-F1
#
_entry.id   AF-A9UJ16-F1
#
_cell.length_a   1.000
_cell.length_b   1.000
_cell.length_c   1.000
_cell.angle_alpha   90.00
_cell.angle_beta   90.00
_cell.angle_gamma   90.00
#
_symmetry.space_group_name_H-M   'P 1'
#
loop_
_entity.id
_entity.type
_entity.pdbx_description
1 polymer ?
#
loop_
_entity_poly.entity_id
_entity_poly.type
_entity_poly.pdbx_seq_one_letter_code
_entity_poly.pdbx_strand_id
1 'polypeptide(L)'
;KKSDVCPNSCMLFFEEDDKLDRCKHCEASRYVEVTNDEGELVVTKVAAKQLRRLPIIPRLSRLFLNKEIALHMTWPKNGVRLVTDPDIMVHPSDGDAWKAFDEFDPEFANDPRSVRLGLSTDGFTPFNTSASPYSCWPVFIVPCNLPPELVNKEEFMFLALVIPGP
;
A
#
# COMPACT_ATOMS: atom_id res chain seq x y z
N LYS A 1 -3.24 -7.79 -9.90
CA LYS A 1 -4.71 -8.09 -9.86
C LYS A 1 -5.47 -6.77 -9.92
N LYS A 2 -6.59 -6.66 -10.65
CA LYS A 2 -7.37 -5.42 -10.70
C LYS A 2 -8.46 -5.39 -9.61
N SER A 3 -8.49 -4.28 -8.88
CA SER A 3 -9.52 -3.71 -7.99
C SER A 3 -10.65 -3.00 -8.69
N ASP A 4 -11.92 -3.37 -8.54
CA ASP A 4 -12.99 -2.43 -8.87
C ASP A 4 -13.11 -1.40 -7.74
N VAL A 5 -13.28 -0.14 -8.12
CA VAL A 5 -13.30 1.01 -7.21
C VAL A 5 -14.53 1.84 -7.53
N CYS A 6 -15.11 2.47 -6.50
CA CYS A 6 -16.11 3.49 -6.71
C CYS A 6 -15.57 4.59 -7.66
N PRO A 7 -16.33 5.08 -8.64
CA PRO A 7 -15.93 6.19 -9.51
C PRO A 7 -15.45 7.42 -8.72
N ASN A 8 -16.11 7.71 -7.60
CA ASN A 8 -15.79 8.81 -6.68
C ASN A 8 -14.74 8.45 -5.62
N SER A 9 -14.06 7.30 -5.79
CA SER A 9 -13.01 6.80 -4.88
C SER A 9 -13.44 6.59 -3.41
N CYS A 10 -14.75 6.47 -3.12
CA CYS A 10 -15.24 6.34 -1.74
C CYS A 10 -14.98 4.96 -1.11
N MET A 11 -14.91 3.90 -1.91
CA MET A 11 -14.67 2.53 -1.42
C MET A 11 -14.13 1.62 -2.53
N LEU A 12 -13.64 0.45 -2.11
CA LEU A 12 -13.26 -0.66 -2.97
C LEU A 12 -14.37 -1.71 -2.96
N PHE A 13 -14.67 -2.29 -4.13
CA PHE A 13 -15.52 -3.47 -4.25
C PHE A 13 -14.64 -4.71 -4.00
N PHE A 14 -14.42 -5.02 -2.73
CA PHE A 14 -13.48 -6.06 -2.29
C PHE A 14 -14.00 -6.79 -1.04
N GLU A 15 -13.60 -8.06 -0.88
CA GLU A 15 -14.02 -8.94 0.20
C GLU A 15 -15.55 -8.95 0.38
N GLU A 16 -16.06 -8.47 1.51
CA GLU A 16 -17.48 -8.45 1.84
C GLU A 16 -18.31 -7.66 0.81
N ASP A 17 -17.65 -6.73 0.10
CA ASP A 17 -18.26 -5.81 -0.85
C ASP A 17 -18.06 -6.22 -2.31
N ASP A 18 -17.54 -7.43 -2.56
CA ASP A 18 -17.23 -7.90 -3.90
C ASP A 18 -18.45 -8.14 -4.79
N LYS A 19 -19.64 -8.34 -4.18
CA LYS A 19 -20.92 -8.56 -4.89
C LYS A 19 -21.76 -7.30 -5.02
N LEU A 20 -21.29 -6.16 -4.50
CA LEU A 20 -22.04 -4.92 -4.61
C LEU A 20 -21.88 -4.35 -6.01
N ASP A 21 -23.01 -3.88 -6.54
CA ASP A 21 -23.08 -3.19 -7.83
C ASP A 21 -23.10 -1.66 -7.66
N ARG A 22 -23.28 -1.18 -6.42
CA ARG A 22 -23.33 0.25 -6.09
C ARG A 22 -22.50 0.56 -4.84
N CYS A 23 -21.93 1.75 -4.79
CA CYS A 23 -21.16 2.23 -3.66
C CYS A 23 -22.07 2.46 -2.43
N LYS A 24 -21.66 1.98 -1.26
CA LYS A 24 -22.39 2.19 0.02
C LYS A 24 -22.45 3.65 0.48
N HIS A 25 -21.54 4.50 -0.02
CA HIS A 25 -21.37 5.87 0.48
C HIS A 25 -21.98 6.94 -0.43
N CYS A 26 -21.84 6.79 -1.74
CA CYS A 26 -22.33 7.77 -2.71
C CYS A 26 -23.32 7.19 -3.72
N GLU A 27 -23.72 5.92 -3.53
CA GLU A 27 -24.66 5.19 -4.38
C GLU A 27 -24.27 5.10 -5.86
N ALA A 28 -23.07 5.53 -6.25
CA ALA A 28 -22.61 5.48 -7.63
C ALA A 28 -22.51 4.02 -8.11
N SER A 29 -22.85 3.81 -9.39
CA SER A 29 -22.72 2.50 -10.04
C SER A 29 -21.27 2.05 -10.08
N ARG A 30 -21.04 0.76 -9.83
CA ARG A 30 -19.75 0.09 -10.00
C ARG A 30 -19.36 0.03 -11.47
N TYR A 31 -20.34 -0.08 -12.35
CA TYR A 31 -20.15 -0.34 -13.77
C TYR A 31 -20.41 0.90 -14.61
N VAL A 32 -19.86 0.93 -15.82
CA VAL A 32 -20.10 2.02 -16.79
C VAL A 32 -21.56 1.94 -17.25
N GLU A 33 -22.26 3.07 -17.15
CA GLU A 33 -23.61 3.26 -17.67
C GLU A 33 -23.50 3.96 -19.04
N VAL A 34 -24.11 3.39 -20.08
CA VAL A 34 -24.09 3.92 -21.45
C VAL A 34 -25.50 4.02 -21.98
N THR A 35 -25.78 5.03 -22.81
CA THR A 35 -27.05 5.14 -23.52
C THR A 35 -26.95 4.39 -24.85
N ASN A 36 -27.89 3.48 -25.14
CA ASN A 36 -27.95 2.80 -26.43
C ASN A 36 -28.50 3.73 -27.53
N ASP A 37 -28.48 3.26 -28.79
CA ASP A 37 -29.01 4.03 -29.93
C ASP A 37 -30.52 4.33 -29.82
N GLU A 38 -31.23 3.62 -28.94
CA GLU A 38 -32.65 3.76 -28.65
C GLU A 38 -32.94 4.74 -27.50
N GLY A 39 -31.91 5.32 -26.87
CA GLY A 39 -32.03 6.27 -25.77
C GLY A 39 -32.16 5.65 -24.37
N GLU A 40 -32.07 4.32 -24.25
CA GLU A 40 -32.16 3.60 -22.98
C GLU A 40 -30.80 3.54 -22.27
N LEU A 41 -30.82 3.70 -20.93
CA LEU A 41 -29.65 3.53 -20.08
C LEU A 41 -29.36 2.04 -19.86
N VAL A 42 -28.22 1.58 -20.36
CA VAL A 42 -27.73 0.22 -20.22
C VAL A 42 -26.52 0.21 -19.30
N VAL A 43 -26.60 -0.58 -18.23
CA VAL A 43 -25.47 -0.82 -17.32
C VAL A 43 -24.61 -1.94 -17.90
N THR A 44 -23.35 -1.63 -18.19
CA THR A 44 -22.40 -2.64 -18.70
C THR A 44 -21.90 -3.54 -17.57
N LYS A 45 -21.10 -4.57 -17.90
CA LYS A 45 -20.33 -5.35 -16.91
C LYS A 45 -18.87 -4.86 -16.76
N VAL A 46 -18.57 -3.68 -17.30
CA VAL A 46 -17.24 -3.08 -17.24
C VAL A 46 -17.18 -2.14 -16.06
N ALA A 47 -16.25 -2.36 -15.13
CA ALA A 47 -16.09 -1.49 -13.96
C ALA A 47 -15.72 -0.07 -14.39
N ALA A 48 -16.39 0.92 -13.82
CA ALA A 48 -16.20 2.33 -14.16
C ALA A 48 -14.83 2.86 -13.72
N LYS A 49 -14.28 2.35 -12.61
CA LYS A 49 -12.92 2.67 -12.14
C LYS A 49 -12.23 1.43 -11.61
N GLN A 50 -10.96 1.24 -11.97
CA GLN A 50 -10.18 0.10 -11.48
C GLN A 50 -8.79 0.49 -11.00
N LEU A 51 -8.42 0.05 -9.79
CA LEU A 51 -7.03 0.13 -9.31
C LEU A 51 -6.25 -1.14 -9.58
N ARG A 52 -4.91 -1.02 -9.58
CA ARG A 52 -4.02 -2.18 -9.71
C ARG A 52 -3.41 -2.53 -8.37
N ARG A 53 -3.61 -3.77 -7.92
CA ARG A 53 -2.93 -4.35 -6.76
C ARG A 53 -1.75 -5.21 -7.17
N LEU A 54 -0.64 -5.00 -6.48
CA LEU A 54 0.57 -5.81 -6.53
C LEU A 54 0.70 -6.54 -5.18
N PRO A 55 0.59 -7.88 -5.15
CA PRO A 55 0.61 -8.64 -3.91
C PRO A 55 1.87 -8.38 -3.07
N ILE A 56 1.70 -7.91 -1.84
CA ILE A 56 2.81 -7.56 -0.95
C ILE A 56 3.30 -8.77 -0.14
N ILE A 57 2.38 -9.61 0.34
CA ILE A 57 2.69 -10.80 1.15
C ILE A 57 3.80 -11.66 0.52
N PRO A 58 3.70 -12.14 -0.73
CA PRO A 58 4.75 -12.98 -1.31
C PRO A 58 6.09 -12.24 -1.48
N ARG A 59 6.07 -10.92 -1.63
CA ARG A 59 7.30 -10.10 -1.73
C ARG A 59 8.00 -10.00 -0.38
N LEU A 60 7.24 -9.79 0.69
CA LEU A 60 7.76 -9.81 2.06
C LEU A 60 8.28 -11.20 2.44
N SER A 61 7.53 -12.27 2.11
CA SER A 61 8.00 -13.64 2.34
C SER A 61 9.33 -13.92 1.64
N ARG A 62 9.54 -13.36 0.44
CA ARG A 62 10.80 -13.51 -0.30
C ARG A 62 12.00 -12.88 0.40
N LEU A 63 11.81 -11.80 1.18
CA LEU A 63 12.90 -11.20 1.97
C LEU A 63 13.46 -12.19 3.00
N PHE A 64 12.60 -13.04 3.56
CA PHE A 64 13.02 -14.08 4.51
C PHE A 64 13.64 -15.32 3.86
N LEU A 65 13.57 -15.48 2.54
CA LEU A 65 14.23 -16.59 1.83
C LEU A 65 15.74 -16.36 1.69
N ASN A 66 16.19 -15.11 1.73
CA ASN A 66 17.61 -14.79 1.76
C ASN A 66 18.08 -14.67 3.21
N LYS A 67 19.09 -15.45 3.60
CA LYS A 67 19.60 -15.50 4.98
C LYS A 67 20.13 -14.15 5.49
N GLU A 68 20.83 -13.40 4.64
CA GLU A 68 21.41 -12.10 5.00
C GLU A 68 20.31 -11.05 5.18
N ILE A 69 19.39 -10.96 4.22
CA ILE A 69 18.23 -10.06 4.32
C ILE A 69 17.35 -10.43 5.51
N ALA A 70 17.11 -11.73 5.75
CA ALA A 70 16.34 -12.19 6.91
C ALA A 70 16.95 -11.73 8.24
N LEU A 71 18.29 -11.74 8.35
CA LEU A 71 18.98 -11.21 9.54
C LEU A 71 18.73 -9.70 9.67
N HIS A 72 18.89 -8.94 8.58
CA HIS A 72 18.60 -7.52 8.54
C HIS A 72 17.13 -7.19 8.88
N MET A 73 16.17 -8.02 8.50
CA MET A 73 14.76 -7.88 8.85
C MET A 73 14.46 -8.07 10.35
N THR A 74 15.45 -8.52 11.14
CA THR A 74 15.36 -8.62 12.60
C THR A 74 16.16 -7.52 13.33
N TRP A 75 16.73 -6.57 12.59
CA TRP A 75 17.60 -5.52 13.12
C TRP A 75 16.99 -4.68 14.26
N PRO A 76 15.67 -4.41 14.36
CA PRO A 76 15.16 -3.59 15.46
C PRO A 76 15.42 -4.23 16.83
N LYS A 77 15.51 -5.56 16.89
CA LYS A 77 15.80 -6.33 18.11
C LYS A 77 17.24 -6.82 18.22
N ASN A 78 17.78 -7.35 17.12
CA ASN A 78 19.06 -8.05 17.10
C ASN A 78 20.21 -7.19 16.56
N GLY A 79 19.88 -6.01 16.03
CA GLY A 79 20.83 -5.09 15.43
C GLY A 79 21.63 -4.30 16.46
N VAL A 80 22.82 -3.86 16.05
CA VAL A 80 23.67 -2.98 16.85
C VAL A 80 23.35 -1.52 16.49
N ARG A 81 23.00 -0.72 17.49
CA ARG A 81 22.88 0.74 17.37
C ARG A 81 24.28 1.36 17.41
N LEU A 82 24.69 2.05 16.35
CA LEU A 82 25.99 2.75 16.30
C LEU A 82 25.99 4.07 17.08
N VAL A 83 24.82 4.71 17.19
CA VAL A 83 24.58 5.89 18.01
C VAL A 83 23.59 5.50 19.09
N THR A 84 23.95 5.76 20.35
CA THR A 84 23.13 5.43 21.54
C THR A 84 22.67 6.68 22.29
N ASP A 85 22.84 7.86 21.70
CA ASP A 85 22.33 9.10 22.25
C ASP A 85 20.79 9.03 22.23
N PRO A 86 20.11 9.11 23.40
CA PRO A 86 18.66 9.02 23.47
C PRO A 86 17.95 10.19 22.77
N ASP A 87 18.64 11.31 22.55
CA ASP A 87 18.09 12.50 21.88
C ASP A 87 18.21 12.42 20.35
N ILE A 88 18.82 11.35 19.80
CA ILE A 88 19.03 11.15 18.37
C ILE A 88 18.26 9.93 17.88
N MET A 89 17.25 10.15 17.04
CA MET A 89 16.55 9.09 16.33
C MET A 89 17.40 8.62 15.13
N VAL A 90 17.83 7.35 15.15
CA VAL A 90 18.61 6.76 14.03
C VAL A 90 17.80 5.75 13.23
N HIS A 91 16.68 5.27 13.77
CA HIS A 91 15.81 4.32 13.11
C HIS A 91 14.34 4.57 13.49
N PRO A 92 13.36 4.24 12.62
CA PRO A 92 11.94 4.37 12.94
C PRO A 92 11.50 3.71 14.25
N SER A 93 12.19 2.65 14.67
CA SER A 93 11.91 1.96 15.94
C SER A 93 12.24 2.75 17.21
N ASP A 94 13.02 3.84 17.09
CA ASP A 94 13.33 4.69 18.23
C ASP A 94 12.18 5.68 18.51
N GLY A 95 11.26 5.86 17.54
CA GLY A 95 10.12 6.76 17.63
C GLY A 95 8.98 6.22 18.50
N ASP A 96 8.21 7.14 19.08
CA ASP A 96 7.16 6.80 20.05
C ASP A 96 6.00 6.03 19.44
N ALA A 97 5.71 6.20 18.15
CA ALA A 97 4.71 5.42 17.44
C ALA A 97 5.06 3.92 17.42
N TRP A 98 6.34 3.57 17.30
CA TRP A 98 6.78 2.18 17.35
C TRP A 98 6.63 1.60 18.76
N LYS A 99 7.06 2.35 19.79
CA LYS A 99 6.93 1.94 21.20
C LYS A 99 5.47 1.75 21.59
N ALA A 100 4.59 2.67 21.21
CA ALA A 100 3.16 2.57 21.44
C ALA A 100 2.56 1.33 20.76
N PHE A 101 3.03 0.97 19.57
CA PHE A 101 2.61 -0.26 18.90
C PHE A 101 3.11 -1.52 19.64
N ASP A 102 4.34 -1.48 20.17
CA ASP A 102 4.91 -2.58 20.95
C ASP A 102 4.17 -2.81 22.27
N GLU A 103 3.66 -1.74 22.89
CA GLU A 103 2.78 -1.80 24.05
C GLU A 103 1.37 -2.32 23.71
N PHE A 104 0.86 -1.96 22.53
CA PHE A 104 -0.47 -2.38 22.06
C PHE A 104 -0.53 -3.88 21.75
N ASP A 105 0.51 -4.43 21.11
CA ASP A 105 0.59 -5.86 20.77
C ASP A 105 1.96 -6.44 21.17
N PRO A 106 2.12 -6.83 22.45
CA PRO A 106 3.38 -7.39 22.95
C PRO A 106 3.75 -8.74 22.32
N GLU A 107 2.76 -9.53 21.89
CA GLU A 107 3.02 -10.82 21.23
C GLU A 107 3.62 -10.60 19.85
N PHE A 108 3.04 -9.71 19.05
CA PHE A 108 3.60 -9.29 17.78
C PHE A 108 4.98 -8.66 17.97
N ALA A 109 5.11 -7.78 18.96
CA ALA A 109 6.37 -7.11 19.27
C ALA A 109 7.43 -8.11 19.70
N ASN A 110 7.08 -9.22 20.34
CA ASN A 110 8.03 -10.21 20.82
C ASN A 110 8.73 -10.98 19.68
N ASP A 111 8.06 -11.25 18.56
CA ASP A 111 8.70 -11.92 17.42
C ASP A 111 9.57 -10.93 16.62
N PRO A 112 10.91 -11.11 16.56
CA PRO A 112 11.79 -10.25 15.77
C PRO A 112 11.49 -10.27 14.26
N ARG A 113 10.75 -11.27 13.76
CA ARG A 113 10.38 -11.43 12.35
C ARG A 113 9.07 -10.71 12.00
N SER A 114 8.36 -10.17 12.99
CA SER A 114 7.18 -9.36 12.78
C SER A 114 7.54 -8.09 11.99
N VAL A 115 7.05 -8.02 10.75
CA VAL A 115 7.40 -6.93 9.82
C VAL A 115 6.52 -5.72 10.11
N ARG A 116 7.15 -4.57 10.32
CA ARG A 116 6.51 -3.25 10.38
C ARG A 116 6.74 -2.54 9.05
N LEU A 117 5.67 -1.95 8.53
CA LEU A 117 5.64 -1.39 7.18
C LEU A 117 5.38 0.11 7.24
N GLY A 118 6.25 0.88 6.60
CA GLY A 118 6.00 2.27 6.24
C GLY A 118 5.20 2.33 4.95
N LEU A 119 4.20 3.19 4.90
CA LEU A 119 3.35 3.41 3.73
C LEU A 119 3.52 4.86 3.26
N SER A 120 3.72 5.05 1.96
CA SER A 120 3.77 6.36 1.33
C SER A 120 2.89 6.41 0.09
N THR A 121 2.19 7.52 -0.11
CA THR A 121 1.36 7.77 -1.29
C THR A 121 1.67 9.15 -1.83
N ASP A 122 1.89 9.27 -3.15
CA ASP A 122 2.07 10.56 -3.81
C ASP A 122 1.18 10.67 -5.06
N GLY A 123 0.94 11.89 -5.55
CA GLY A 123 0.24 12.16 -6.80
C GLY A 123 1.20 12.15 -7.99
N PHE A 124 1.26 11.05 -8.74
CA PHE A 124 2.07 10.95 -9.94
C PHE A 124 1.24 11.21 -11.21
N THR A 125 1.73 12.06 -12.11
CA THR A 125 1.11 12.30 -13.42
C THR A 125 2.04 11.76 -14.52
N PRO A 126 1.85 10.52 -15.00
CA PRO A 126 2.77 9.88 -15.95
C PRO A 126 2.78 10.45 -17.39
N PHE A 127 2.10 11.55 -17.70
CA PHE A 127 2.02 12.06 -19.08
C PHE A 127 2.27 13.58 -19.22
N ASN A 128 3.00 13.91 -20.29
CA ASN A 128 3.34 15.26 -20.76
C ASN A 128 2.09 16.01 -21.28
N THR A 129 2.13 17.34 -21.18
CA THR A 129 1.18 18.41 -21.58
C THR A 129 0.36 18.26 -22.87
N SER A 130 0.60 17.22 -23.68
CA SER A 130 -0.05 16.97 -24.98
C SER A 130 -0.99 15.75 -24.98
N ALA A 131 -0.97 14.92 -23.93
CA ALA A 131 -1.91 13.81 -23.75
C ALA A 131 -2.96 14.16 -22.68
N SER A 132 -4.13 13.52 -22.73
CA SER A 132 -5.15 13.64 -21.68
C SER A 132 -4.49 13.45 -20.30
N PRO A 133 -4.67 14.36 -19.33
CA PRO A 133 -4.02 14.28 -18.04
C PRO A 133 -4.56 13.06 -17.28
N TYR A 134 -3.88 11.93 -17.39
CA TYR A 134 -4.14 10.77 -16.56
C TYR A 134 -3.30 10.93 -15.29
N SER A 135 -3.98 11.12 -14.15
CA SER A 135 -3.34 11.15 -12.84
C SER A 135 -3.42 9.77 -12.18
N CYS A 136 -2.43 9.39 -11.38
CA CYS A 136 -2.51 8.20 -10.53
C CYS A 136 -1.75 8.37 -9.22
N TRP A 137 -2.19 7.68 -8.19
CA TRP A 137 -1.55 7.68 -6.89
C TRP A 137 -0.88 6.32 -6.66
N PRO A 138 0.45 6.20 -6.85
CA PRO A 138 1.20 5.04 -6.41
C PRO A 138 1.22 4.96 -4.88
N VAL A 139 1.04 3.75 -4.36
CA VAL A 139 1.22 3.43 -2.94
C VAL A 139 2.46 2.58 -2.80
N PHE A 140 3.47 3.10 -2.12
CA PHE A 140 4.71 2.42 -1.81
C PHE A 140 4.68 1.88 -0.39
N ILE A 141 5.27 0.70 -0.22
CA ILE A 141 5.44 0.02 1.06
C ILE A 141 6.93 -0.22 1.26
N VAL A 142 7.43 0.08 2.46
CA VAL A 142 8.82 -0.10 2.86
C VAL A 142 8.88 -0.89 4.18
N PRO A 143 9.67 -1.97 4.27
CA PRO A 143 9.86 -2.67 5.54
C PRO A 143 10.77 -1.86 6.47
N CYS A 144 10.18 -1.28 7.51
CA CYS A 144 10.89 -0.48 8.52
C CYS A 144 11.72 -1.32 9.50
N ASN A 145 11.86 -2.62 9.27
CA ASN A 145 12.73 -3.47 10.06
C ASN A 145 14.18 -3.44 9.60
N LEU A 146 14.43 -3.03 8.37
CA LEU A 146 15.77 -3.02 7.81
C LEU A 146 16.66 -2.02 8.55
N PRO A 147 17.98 -2.29 8.64
CA PRO A 147 18.89 -1.34 9.25
C PRO A 147 18.90 0.01 8.50
N PRO A 148 19.36 1.10 9.15
CA PRO A 148 19.33 2.44 8.58
C PRO A 148 19.97 2.55 7.18
N GLU A 149 20.99 1.74 6.88
CA GLU A 149 21.68 1.73 5.59
C GLU A 149 20.85 1.13 4.44
N LEU A 150 19.86 0.30 4.77
CA LEU A 150 19.06 -0.47 3.82
C LEU A 150 17.61 0.02 3.73
N VAL A 151 17.03 0.59 4.80
CA VAL A 151 15.60 0.91 4.88
C VAL A 151 15.10 1.80 3.72
N ASN A 152 15.94 2.70 3.21
CA ASN A 152 15.60 3.60 2.10
C ASN A 152 16.21 3.18 0.75
N LYS A 153 16.65 1.93 0.58
CA LYS A 153 17.13 1.44 -0.73
C LYS A 153 15.95 1.04 -1.62
N GLU A 154 16.07 1.36 -2.91
CA GLU A 154 15.03 1.10 -3.92
C GLU A 154 14.59 -0.36 -3.97
N GLU A 155 15.52 -1.31 -3.79
CA GLU A 155 15.24 -2.75 -3.78
C GLU A 155 14.27 -3.20 -2.67
N PHE A 156 14.12 -2.40 -1.60
CA PHE A 156 13.18 -2.65 -0.51
C PHE A 156 11.95 -1.74 -0.56
N MET A 157 11.83 -0.89 -1.58
CA MET A 157 10.63 -0.11 -1.84
C MET A 157 9.69 -0.87 -2.77
N PHE A 158 8.51 -1.20 -2.26
CA PHE A 158 7.54 -2.01 -2.99
C PHE A 158 6.33 -1.19 -3.41
N LEU A 159 6.16 -0.99 -4.72
CA LEU A 159 4.88 -0.52 -5.25
C LEU A 159 3.80 -1.56 -4.94
N ALA A 160 2.83 -1.21 -4.10
CA ALA A 160 1.77 -2.10 -3.63
C ALA A 160 0.45 -1.84 -4.36
N LEU A 161 0.11 -0.58 -4.61
CA LEU A 161 -1.11 -0.17 -5.30
C LEU A 161 -0.83 0.93 -6.32
N VAL A 162 -1.61 0.95 -7.40
CA VAL A 162 -1.72 2.11 -8.30
C VAL A 162 -3.19 2.48 -8.40
N ILE A 163 -3.54 3.62 -7.82
CA ILE A 163 -4.91 4.13 -7.77
C ILE A 163 -5.06 5.14 -8.92
N PRO A 164 -6.05 5.00 -9.82
CA PRO A 164 -6.33 6.04 -10.80
C PRO A 164 -6.80 7.30 -10.07
N GLY A 165 -6.19 8.43 -10.37
CA GLY A 165 -6.60 9.70 -9.81
C GLY A 165 -7.90 10.21 -10.45
N PRO A 166 -8.34 11.42 -10.07
CA PRO A 166 -9.45 12.12 -10.70
C PRO A 166 -9.18 12.44 -12.17
#